data_AF-K8P3L0-F1
#
_entry.id   AF-K8P3L0-F1
#
_cell.length_a   1.000
_cell.length_b   1.000
_cell.length_c   1.000
_cell.angle_alpha   90.00
_cell.angle_beta   90.00
_cell.angle_gamma   90.00
#
_symmetry.space_group_name_H-M   'P 1'
#
loop_
_entity.id
_entity.type
_entity.pdbx_description
1 polymer ?
#
loop_
_entity_poly.entity_id
_entity_poly.type
_entity_poly.pdbx_seq_one_letter_code
_entity_poly.pdbx_strand_id
1 'polypeptide(L)'
;MRVVPVTSVLEKYGLKEPGLIALQPNLDSYKSLLLQPHGELDVSRDGVSHRHAAKADSQFSAFLRCARNSAADICVTPEYSMPWSVLLASLKSNVSPAAGKIWVLGCESISYQDLVQLKVDNEKSMSIIFEDLSSAPGRFLDPLAYVFQATSSDGAQRLVVLVQFKTVPMGDKENFEVNNLQRGTTVYVFGNAARDIKMAAIICSDAFAFSDHAQELYDRALIIHIQLNPDPRNHTFRTYKNHFLDYQNDETEIVCLNWASGICHWESEQRILWKNIGGSAWYTKSRQCAVDDESVNENHRRGLYYTWLECSRTHSLFFNYDPSVYELISSKVYHYGVKGPISPRLGPRLTRTLAWNDAVGDWVEQIVVDGGFAIQASEAGKAKAQLLDFADRSPIAAERAITLCAGDFGVHPSWYNVAHLSSCKLDETEVVNRITYCQDPNAAQFRGIRLRRCGQIFRYVESNQVPEALSDLSKNLILDWQSSAPYQNAKSDRGRATLVNFGDDKSVIEVIAAAKRIANHLHQSSKNEEDSRNAKQRIAVWYQDADGAVKLLDLKEYTYIDRVESGPAFDIAGEA
;
A
#
# COMPACT_ATOMS: atom_id res chain seq x y z
N MET A 1 -1.16 1.87 -29.63
CA MET A 1 -0.97 0.67 -28.79
C MET A 1 -1.96 -0.40 -29.23
N ARG A 2 -1.52 -1.66 -29.35
CA ARG A 2 -2.35 -2.85 -29.62
C ARG A 2 -2.19 -3.82 -28.45
N VAL A 3 -3.30 -4.41 -28.02
CA VAL A 3 -3.29 -5.50 -27.04
C VAL A 3 -3.22 -6.83 -27.79
N VAL A 4 -2.21 -7.65 -27.49
CA VAL A 4 -1.95 -8.89 -28.24
C VAL A 4 -1.85 -10.09 -27.29
N PRO A 5 -2.67 -11.14 -27.47
CA PRO A 5 -2.55 -12.36 -26.69
C PRO A 5 -1.20 -13.06 -26.92
N VAL A 6 -0.53 -13.44 -25.84
CA VAL A 6 0.76 -14.13 -25.88
C VAL A 6 0.69 -15.43 -26.67
N THR A 7 -0.43 -16.16 -26.60
CA THR A 7 -0.67 -17.37 -27.41
C THR A 7 -0.36 -17.14 -28.89
N SER A 8 -0.90 -16.04 -29.46
CA SER A 8 -0.77 -15.71 -30.88
C SER A 8 0.66 -15.34 -31.29
N VAL A 9 1.46 -14.88 -30.34
CA VAL A 9 2.88 -14.56 -30.55
C VAL A 9 3.70 -15.84 -30.53
N LEU A 10 3.51 -16.68 -29.51
CA LEU A 10 4.28 -17.90 -29.31
C LEU A 10 4.02 -18.96 -30.38
N GLU A 11 2.79 -19.06 -30.89
CA GLU A 11 2.44 -19.99 -31.98
C GLU A 11 3.29 -19.78 -33.23
N LYS A 12 3.65 -18.52 -33.55
CA LYS A 12 4.53 -18.18 -34.70
C LYS A 12 5.94 -18.76 -34.56
N TYR A 13 6.35 -19.06 -33.33
CA TYR A 13 7.63 -19.66 -32.99
C TYR A 13 7.51 -21.15 -32.65
N GLY A 14 6.34 -21.77 -32.88
CA GLY A 14 6.09 -23.17 -32.55
C GLY A 14 6.08 -23.45 -31.03
N LEU A 15 5.78 -22.43 -30.22
CA LEU A 15 5.76 -22.49 -28.77
C LEU A 15 4.32 -22.40 -28.26
N LYS A 16 4.03 -23.13 -27.17
CA LYS A 16 2.76 -23.05 -26.45
C LYS A 16 2.86 -22.04 -25.32
N GLU A 17 1.78 -21.31 -25.07
CA GLU A 17 1.68 -20.44 -23.90
C GLU A 17 1.81 -21.25 -22.60
N PRO A 18 2.60 -20.78 -21.62
CA PRO A 18 2.76 -21.47 -20.35
C PRO A 18 1.48 -21.43 -19.53
N GLY A 19 1.14 -22.55 -18.88
CA GLY A 19 0.12 -22.60 -17.83
C GLY A 19 0.64 -21.94 -16.55
N LEU A 20 0.59 -20.61 -16.47
CA LEU A 20 1.10 -19.85 -15.33
C LEU A 20 0.27 -20.12 -14.07
N ILE A 21 0.94 -20.52 -12.98
CA ILE A 21 0.31 -20.85 -11.69
C ILE A 21 -0.54 -19.66 -11.22
N ALA A 22 0.00 -18.44 -11.29
CA ALA A 22 -0.67 -17.22 -10.87
C ALA A 22 -2.00 -16.96 -11.61
N LEU A 23 -2.18 -17.51 -12.82
CA LEU A 23 -3.35 -17.26 -13.66
C LEU A 23 -4.37 -18.41 -13.66
N GLN A 24 -4.10 -19.48 -12.91
CA GLN A 24 -5.05 -20.57 -12.74
C GLN A 24 -6.16 -20.14 -11.77
N PRO A 25 -7.45 -20.18 -12.18
CA PRO A 25 -8.57 -19.70 -11.38
C PRO A 25 -9.01 -20.73 -10.33
N ASN A 26 -8.09 -21.16 -9.48
CA ASN A 26 -8.29 -22.19 -8.44
C ASN A 26 -8.08 -21.60 -7.03
N LEU A 27 -8.20 -22.42 -5.99
CA LEU A 27 -8.09 -21.98 -4.60
C LEU A 27 -6.66 -21.72 -4.11
N ASP A 28 -5.66 -22.14 -4.87
CA ASP A 28 -4.29 -22.01 -4.42
C ASP A 28 -3.91 -20.54 -4.43
N SER A 29 -3.15 -20.11 -3.43
CA SER A 29 -2.52 -18.78 -3.49
C SER A 29 -1.31 -18.82 -4.43
N TYR A 30 -0.84 -17.66 -4.86
CA TYR A 30 0.44 -17.53 -5.55
C TYR A 30 1.39 -16.65 -4.77
N LYS A 31 2.69 -16.88 -4.98
CA LYS A 31 3.78 -16.10 -4.41
C LYS A 31 4.28 -15.06 -5.40
N SER A 32 4.43 -13.83 -4.95
CA SER A 32 5.04 -12.74 -5.71
C SER A 32 6.34 -12.29 -5.05
N LEU A 33 7.33 -11.90 -5.86
CA LEU A 33 8.55 -11.23 -5.41
C LEU A 33 8.72 -9.92 -6.16
N LEU A 34 8.70 -8.78 -5.46
CA LEU A 34 8.75 -7.45 -6.05
C LEU A 34 10.02 -6.74 -5.58
N LEU A 35 10.81 -6.18 -6.50
CA LEU A 35 11.96 -5.34 -6.18
C LEU A 35 11.56 -3.87 -6.26
N GLN A 36 11.79 -3.12 -5.19
CA GLN A 36 11.81 -1.66 -5.20
C GLN A 36 13.26 -1.20 -5.01
N PRO A 37 14.01 -0.93 -6.09
CA PRO A 37 15.41 -0.56 -6.01
C PRO A 37 15.58 0.93 -5.69
N HIS A 38 16.80 1.27 -5.29
CA HIS A 38 17.30 2.64 -5.21
C HIS A 38 18.64 2.69 -5.93
N GLY A 39 18.96 3.83 -6.51
CA GLY A 39 20.20 4.00 -7.24
C GLY A 39 20.35 5.40 -7.80
N GLU A 40 21.53 5.62 -8.36
CA GLU A 40 21.82 6.78 -9.20
C GLU A 40 21.75 6.34 -10.66
N LEU A 41 20.97 7.06 -11.46
CA LEU A 41 20.76 6.76 -12.86
C LEU A 41 21.59 7.70 -13.75
N ASP A 42 22.15 7.19 -14.83
CA ASP A 42 22.63 8.03 -15.93
C ASP A 42 21.51 8.19 -16.95
N VAL A 43 21.22 9.43 -17.34
CA VAL A 43 20.25 9.78 -18.38
C VAL A 43 21.00 10.46 -19.52
N SER A 44 20.93 9.86 -20.70
CA SER A 44 21.61 10.35 -21.89
C SER A 44 20.79 10.05 -23.14
N ARG A 45 21.22 10.56 -24.30
CA ARG A 45 20.55 10.24 -25.58
C ARG A 45 20.52 8.74 -25.90
N ASP A 46 21.42 7.96 -25.31
CA ASP A 46 21.49 6.51 -25.47
C ASP A 46 20.53 5.76 -24.52
N GLY A 47 19.88 6.48 -23.60
CA GLY A 47 18.84 5.98 -22.72
C GLY A 47 19.13 6.19 -21.23
N VAL A 48 18.48 5.36 -20.42
CA VAL A 48 18.54 5.35 -18.96
C VAL A 48 19.18 4.05 -18.47
N SER A 49 20.18 4.16 -17.61
CA SER A 49 20.90 3.04 -17.01
C SER A 49 21.42 3.36 -15.61
N HIS A 50 21.93 2.37 -14.89
CA HIS A 50 22.58 2.58 -13.61
C HIS A 50 23.95 3.24 -13.77
N ARG A 51 24.18 4.37 -13.08
CA ARG A 51 25.50 5.01 -13.00
C ARG A 51 26.53 4.13 -12.30
N HIS A 52 26.09 3.31 -11.35
CA HIS A 52 26.93 2.39 -10.58
C HIS A 52 26.68 0.93 -10.97
N ALA A 53 26.99 0.59 -12.23
CA ALA A 53 26.74 -0.73 -12.82
C ALA A 53 27.17 -1.90 -11.91
N ALA A 54 28.36 -1.88 -11.32
CA ALA A 54 28.82 -2.99 -10.46
C ALA A 54 27.95 -3.21 -9.20
N LYS A 55 27.41 -2.13 -8.61
CA LYS A 55 26.51 -2.22 -7.46
C LYS A 55 25.15 -2.76 -7.90
N ALA A 56 24.62 -2.24 -9.01
CA ALA A 56 23.39 -2.74 -9.62
C ALA A 56 23.53 -4.23 -9.98
N ASP A 57 24.63 -4.62 -10.63
CA ASP A 57 24.91 -6.00 -10.99
C ASP A 57 24.83 -6.94 -9.79
N SER A 58 25.44 -6.53 -8.67
CA SER A 58 25.41 -7.29 -7.42
C SER A 58 24.00 -7.42 -6.84
N GLN A 59 23.28 -6.29 -6.77
CA GLN A 59 21.92 -6.22 -6.21
C GLN A 59 20.91 -7.02 -7.03
N PHE A 60 20.92 -6.86 -8.35
CA PHE A 60 19.99 -7.52 -9.25
C PHE A 60 20.33 -9.01 -9.43
N SER A 61 21.62 -9.38 -9.43
CA SER A 61 22.01 -10.80 -9.40
C SER A 61 21.53 -11.50 -8.12
N ALA A 62 21.67 -10.82 -6.97
CA ALA A 62 21.16 -11.32 -5.70
C ALA A 62 19.63 -11.45 -5.72
N PHE A 63 18.92 -10.45 -6.26
CA PHE A 63 17.48 -10.50 -6.41
C PHE A 63 17.00 -11.67 -7.28
N LEU A 64 17.63 -11.95 -8.42
CA LEU A 64 17.25 -13.09 -9.27
C LEU A 64 17.52 -14.44 -8.57
N ARG A 65 18.57 -14.53 -7.73
CA ARG A 65 18.77 -15.70 -6.84
C ARG A 65 17.66 -15.79 -5.80
N CYS A 66 17.25 -14.69 -5.18
CA CYS A 66 16.10 -14.65 -4.28
C CYS A 66 14.83 -15.15 -4.98
N ALA A 67 14.55 -14.68 -6.20
CA ALA A 67 13.39 -15.09 -7.00
C ALA A 67 13.39 -16.61 -7.28
N ARG A 68 14.56 -17.16 -7.61
CA ARG A 68 14.72 -18.60 -7.82
C ARG A 68 14.53 -19.39 -6.51
N ASN A 69 15.18 -18.96 -5.44
CA ASN A 69 15.20 -19.65 -4.15
C ASN A 69 13.85 -19.60 -3.43
N SER A 70 13.12 -18.49 -3.55
CA SER A 70 11.77 -18.37 -3.00
C SER A 70 10.74 -19.15 -3.79
N ALA A 71 11.08 -19.57 -5.00
CA ALA A 71 10.16 -20.12 -5.99
C ALA A 71 8.95 -19.18 -6.19
N ALA A 72 9.18 -17.88 -6.35
CA ALA A 72 8.11 -16.93 -6.65
C ALA A 72 7.41 -17.28 -7.98
N ASP A 73 6.07 -17.29 -7.98
CA ASP A 73 5.27 -17.53 -9.18
C ASP A 73 5.30 -16.33 -10.14
N ILE A 74 5.36 -15.12 -9.57
CA ILE A 74 5.59 -13.87 -10.28
C ILE A 74 6.78 -13.14 -9.63
N CYS A 75 7.73 -12.69 -10.45
CA CYS A 75 8.83 -11.83 -10.02
C CYS A 75 8.80 -10.52 -10.80
N VAL A 76 8.93 -9.35 -10.17
CA VAL A 76 8.78 -8.05 -10.85
C VAL A 76 9.88 -7.06 -10.47
N THR A 77 10.37 -6.30 -11.45
CA THR A 77 11.25 -5.13 -11.25
C THR A 77 10.68 -3.90 -11.99
N PRO A 78 10.94 -2.66 -11.51
CA PRO A 78 10.40 -1.46 -12.12
C PRO A 78 11.04 -1.13 -13.48
N GLU A 79 10.52 -0.12 -14.16
CA GLU A 79 11.05 0.46 -15.41
C GLU A 79 12.53 0.86 -15.28
N TYR A 80 13.31 0.72 -16.36
CA TYR A 80 14.74 1.06 -16.44
C TYR A 80 15.64 0.46 -15.34
N SER A 81 15.31 -0.72 -14.82
CA SER A 81 15.97 -1.23 -13.60
C SER A 81 16.89 -2.43 -13.81
N MET A 82 16.45 -3.46 -14.54
CA MET A 82 17.20 -4.72 -14.69
C MET A 82 18.32 -4.58 -15.72
N PRO A 83 19.61 -4.76 -15.34
CA PRO A 83 20.69 -4.79 -16.30
C PRO A 83 20.62 -6.00 -17.22
N TRP A 84 20.78 -5.79 -18.53
CA TRP A 84 20.77 -6.87 -19.52
C TRP A 84 21.90 -7.89 -19.30
N SER A 85 23.07 -7.40 -18.87
CA SER A 85 24.23 -8.23 -18.49
C SER A 85 23.87 -9.25 -17.41
N VAL A 86 23.22 -8.79 -16.33
CA VAL A 86 22.78 -9.60 -15.19
C VAL A 86 21.73 -10.61 -15.62
N LEU A 87 20.72 -10.16 -16.36
CA LEU A 87 19.64 -11.02 -16.82
C LEU A 87 20.21 -12.19 -17.64
N LEU A 88 20.97 -11.89 -18.70
CA LEU A 88 21.48 -12.92 -19.59
C LEU A 88 22.51 -13.84 -18.91
N ALA A 89 23.38 -13.30 -18.05
CA ALA A 89 24.33 -14.11 -17.29
C ALA A 89 23.61 -15.08 -16.32
N SER A 90 22.54 -14.61 -15.67
CA SER A 90 21.71 -15.42 -14.77
C SER A 90 21.02 -16.55 -15.53
N LEU A 91 20.38 -16.24 -16.67
CA LEU A 91 19.68 -17.24 -17.48
C LEU A 91 20.65 -18.30 -18.04
N LYS A 92 21.84 -17.90 -18.51
CA LYS A 92 22.90 -18.84 -18.96
C LYS A 92 23.41 -19.73 -17.82
N SER A 93 23.40 -19.21 -16.60
CA SER A 93 23.79 -19.93 -15.39
C SER A 93 22.64 -20.71 -14.75
N ASN A 94 21.55 -20.92 -15.50
CA ASN A 94 20.35 -21.66 -15.07
C ASN A 94 19.62 -21.03 -13.86
N VAL A 95 19.83 -19.75 -13.60
CA VAL A 95 19.02 -18.94 -12.68
C VAL A 95 17.87 -18.36 -13.52
N SER A 96 16.78 -19.11 -13.60
CA SER A 96 15.60 -18.80 -14.43
C SER A 96 14.30 -19.23 -13.72
N PRO A 97 13.12 -18.71 -14.12
CA PRO A 97 11.86 -19.17 -13.56
C PRO A 97 11.62 -20.65 -13.91
N ALA A 98 11.02 -21.39 -12.97
CA ALA A 98 10.59 -22.76 -13.24
C ALA A 98 9.33 -22.78 -14.14
N ALA A 99 8.97 -23.95 -14.66
CA ALA A 99 7.72 -24.11 -15.39
C ALA A 99 6.51 -23.63 -14.57
N GLY A 100 5.58 -22.93 -15.23
CA GLY A 100 4.41 -22.31 -14.60
C GLY A 100 4.68 -21.01 -13.84
N LYS A 101 5.91 -20.50 -13.82
CA LYS A 101 6.30 -19.24 -13.18
C LYS A 101 6.78 -18.22 -14.22
N ILE A 102 6.75 -16.94 -13.88
CA ILE A 102 7.14 -15.85 -14.77
C ILE A 102 7.92 -14.75 -14.04
N TRP A 103 8.92 -14.17 -14.73
CA TRP A 103 9.53 -12.91 -14.33
C TRP A 103 9.10 -11.79 -15.28
N VAL A 104 8.81 -10.61 -14.74
CA VAL A 104 8.30 -9.42 -15.42
C VAL A 104 9.26 -8.28 -15.09
N LEU A 105 10.30 -8.11 -15.91
CA LEU A 105 11.48 -7.31 -15.56
C LEU A 105 11.54 -6.04 -16.41
N GLY A 106 11.32 -4.86 -15.81
CA GLY A 106 11.65 -3.60 -16.49
C GLY A 106 13.16 -3.47 -16.60
N CYS A 107 13.66 -3.42 -17.83
CA CYS A 107 15.08 -3.49 -18.14
C CYS A 107 15.66 -2.11 -18.43
N GLU A 108 16.98 -1.96 -18.29
CA GLU A 108 17.68 -0.77 -18.75
C GLU A 108 17.44 -0.51 -20.24
N SER A 109 17.61 0.75 -20.65
CA SER A 109 17.51 1.12 -22.05
C SER A 109 18.51 0.35 -22.92
N ILE A 110 18.13 0.10 -24.17
CA ILE A 110 18.98 -0.59 -25.14
C ILE A 110 18.67 -0.10 -26.56
N SER A 111 19.65 -0.10 -27.46
CA SER A 111 19.37 0.14 -28.88
C SER A 111 18.69 -1.08 -29.52
N TYR A 112 17.90 -0.85 -30.57
CA TYR A 112 17.29 -1.97 -31.31
C TYR A 112 18.35 -2.91 -31.92
N GLN A 113 19.49 -2.36 -32.37
CA GLN A 113 20.58 -3.15 -32.95
C GLN A 113 21.25 -4.04 -31.91
N ASP A 114 21.52 -3.51 -30.72
CA ASP A 114 22.12 -4.30 -29.64
C ASP A 114 21.16 -5.41 -29.19
N LEU A 115 19.86 -5.14 -29.09
CA LEU A 115 18.88 -6.15 -28.73
C LEU A 115 18.78 -7.27 -29.79
N VAL A 116 18.87 -6.92 -31.08
CA VAL A 116 18.98 -7.91 -32.17
C VAL A 116 20.25 -8.74 -32.04
N GLN A 117 21.39 -8.12 -31.71
CA GLN A 117 22.63 -8.85 -31.46
C GLN A 117 22.51 -9.80 -30.26
N LEU A 118 21.89 -9.35 -29.16
CA LEU A 118 21.60 -10.20 -28.01
C LEU A 118 20.72 -11.40 -28.39
N LYS A 119 19.73 -11.22 -29.27
CA LYS A 119 18.92 -12.34 -29.79
C LYS A 119 19.79 -13.38 -30.51
N VAL A 120 20.68 -12.94 -31.40
CA VAL A 120 21.59 -13.82 -32.16
C VAL A 120 22.55 -14.56 -31.22
N ASP A 121 23.20 -13.84 -30.30
CA ASP A 121 24.21 -14.39 -29.40
C ASP A 121 23.64 -15.46 -28.45
N ASN A 122 22.32 -15.47 -28.25
CA ASN A 122 21.64 -16.33 -27.28
C ASN A 122 20.68 -17.34 -27.91
N GLU A 123 20.58 -17.41 -29.24
CA GLU A 123 19.60 -18.22 -29.97
C GLU A 123 19.67 -19.73 -29.66
N LYS A 124 20.84 -20.23 -29.22
CA LYS A 124 21.00 -21.65 -28.86
C LYS A 124 20.44 -21.95 -27.48
N SER A 125 20.54 -20.99 -26.55
CA SER A 125 20.21 -21.20 -25.14
C SER A 125 18.77 -20.81 -24.80
N MET A 126 18.21 -19.83 -25.49
CA MET A 126 16.88 -19.29 -25.20
C MET A 126 16.25 -18.67 -26.46
N SER A 127 14.94 -18.44 -26.42
CA SER A 127 14.20 -17.76 -27.48
C SER A 127 13.91 -16.32 -27.06
N ILE A 128 14.62 -15.35 -27.63
CA ILE A 128 14.35 -13.92 -27.44
C ILE A 128 13.39 -13.45 -28.54
N ILE A 129 12.21 -12.99 -28.13
CA ILE A 129 11.10 -12.64 -29.01
C ILE A 129 10.70 -11.19 -28.75
N PHE A 130 10.54 -10.41 -29.81
CA PHE A 130 10.04 -9.03 -29.76
C PHE A 130 9.39 -8.66 -31.08
N GLU A 131 8.63 -7.57 -31.11
CA GLU A 131 8.08 -7.03 -32.34
C GLU A 131 9.17 -6.44 -33.25
N ASP A 132 9.05 -6.64 -34.56
CA ASP A 132 9.96 -6.03 -35.52
C ASP A 132 9.68 -4.53 -35.62
N LEU A 133 10.71 -3.72 -35.37
CA LEU A 133 10.64 -2.27 -35.53
C LEU A 133 11.49 -1.81 -36.73
N SER A 134 11.09 -0.70 -37.34
CA SER A 134 11.95 -0.05 -38.35
C SER A 134 13.21 0.49 -37.68
N SER A 135 14.34 0.47 -38.41
CA SER A 135 15.60 1.02 -37.91
C SER A 135 15.44 2.52 -37.61
N ALA A 136 15.75 2.92 -36.37
CA ALA A 136 15.79 4.32 -35.95
C ALA A 136 17.12 4.60 -35.23
N PRO A 137 18.23 4.83 -35.97
CA PRO A 137 19.53 5.07 -35.37
C PRO A 137 19.51 6.26 -34.41
N GLY A 138 20.24 6.14 -33.30
CA GLY A 138 20.30 7.19 -32.26
C GLY A 138 19.05 7.30 -31.39
N ARG A 139 18.15 6.30 -31.45
CA ARG A 139 17.05 6.13 -30.50
C ARG A 139 17.26 4.90 -29.66
N PHE A 140 16.84 4.98 -28.40
CA PHE A 140 16.85 3.86 -27.48
C PHE A 140 15.44 3.27 -27.31
N LEU A 141 15.38 2.04 -26.82
CA LEU A 141 14.15 1.36 -26.41
C LEU A 141 14.05 1.37 -24.88
N ASP A 142 12.82 1.36 -24.39
CA ASP A 142 12.48 1.06 -23.01
C ASP A 142 11.80 -0.31 -22.96
N PRO A 143 12.53 -1.37 -22.57
CA PRO A 143 12.04 -2.74 -22.63
C PRO A 143 11.54 -3.27 -21.29
N LEU A 144 10.45 -4.03 -21.38
CA LEU A 144 10.01 -4.97 -20.36
C LEU A 144 10.25 -6.40 -20.86
N ALA A 145 10.99 -7.21 -20.11
CA ALA A 145 11.23 -8.61 -20.42
C ALA A 145 10.34 -9.53 -19.59
N TYR A 146 9.49 -10.30 -20.27
CA TYR A 146 8.80 -11.46 -19.69
C TYR A 146 9.67 -12.71 -19.85
N VAL A 147 10.07 -13.35 -18.76
CA VAL A 147 10.91 -14.56 -18.77
C VAL A 147 10.10 -15.74 -18.24
N PHE A 148 10.01 -16.83 -19.01
CA PHE A 148 9.25 -18.02 -18.63
C PHE A 148 9.70 -19.26 -19.41
N GLN A 149 9.30 -20.44 -18.94
CA GLN A 149 9.47 -21.70 -19.66
C GLN A 149 8.24 -21.95 -20.53
N ALA A 150 8.44 -22.19 -21.83
CA ALA A 150 7.41 -22.61 -22.77
C ALA A 150 7.69 -24.03 -23.27
N THR A 151 6.66 -24.68 -23.79
CA THR A 151 6.81 -25.99 -24.43
C THR A 151 6.76 -25.83 -25.94
N SER A 152 7.76 -26.33 -26.66
CA SER A 152 7.73 -26.38 -28.13
C SER A 152 6.75 -27.42 -28.65
N SER A 153 6.46 -27.37 -29.94
CA SER A 153 5.56 -28.29 -30.64
C SER A 153 5.97 -29.75 -30.52
N ASP A 154 7.27 -30.04 -30.39
CA ASP A 154 7.86 -31.37 -30.17
C ASP A 154 7.85 -31.83 -28.69
N GLY A 155 7.39 -30.97 -27.78
CA GLY A 155 7.31 -31.27 -26.34
C GLY A 155 8.53 -30.86 -25.52
N ALA A 156 9.59 -30.32 -26.13
CA ALA A 156 10.77 -29.85 -25.38
C ALA A 156 10.46 -28.56 -24.58
N GLN A 157 11.13 -28.39 -23.44
CA GLN A 157 11.07 -27.14 -22.68
C GLN A 157 12.04 -26.12 -23.29
N ARG A 158 11.57 -24.89 -23.45
CA ARG A 158 12.33 -23.78 -24.00
C ARG A 158 12.18 -22.55 -23.11
N LEU A 159 13.32 -22.00 -22.69
CA LEU A 159 13.34 -20.70 -22.02
C LEU A 159 13.02 -19.60 -23.03
N VAL A 160 12.04 -18.76 -22.70
CA VAL A 160 11.58 -17.65 -23.54
C VAL A 160 11.83 -16.33 -22.81
N VAL A 161 12.32 -15.35 -23.56
CA VAL A 161 12.38 -13.93 -23.15
C VAL A 161 11.53 -13.16 -24.16
N LEU A 162 10.29 -12.85 -23.80
CA LEU A 162 9.39 -12.04 -24.61
C LEU A 162 9.55 -10.57 -24.19
N VAL A 163 10.01 -9.72 -25.10
CA VAL A 163 10.30 -8.31 -24.81
C VAL A 163 9.18 -7.44 -25.38
N GLN A 164 8.58 -6.66 -24.50
CA GLN A 164 7.61 -5.60 -24.80
C GLN A 164 8.34 -4.26 -24.75
N PHE A 165 8.09 -3.37 -25.71
CA PHE A 165 8.64 -2.02 -25.68
C PHE A 165 7.58 -1.02 -25.23
N LYS A 166 8.00 0.01 -24.49
CA LYS A 166 7.13 1.13 -24.12
C LYS A 166 6.53 1.77 -25.35
N THR A 167 5.22 1.99 -25.31
CA THR A 167 4.44 2.44 -26.48
C THR A 167 4.11 3.92 -26.41
N VAL A 168 4.07 4.50 -25.20
CA VAL A 168 3.80 5.91 -24.95
C VAL A 168 4.98 6.55 -24.22
N PRO A 169 5.72 7.51 -24.82
CA PRO A 169 6.75 8.23 -24.10
C PRO A 169 6.16 9.16 -23.06
N MET A 170 6.90 9.40 -21.99
CA MET A 170 6.64 10.42 -21.01
C MET A 170 7.11 11.78 -21.54
N GLY A 171 6.24 12.78 -21.42
CA GLY A 171 6.65 14.17 -21.61
C GLY A 171 7.28 14.69 -20.33
N ASP A 172 8.54 15.09 -20.39
CA ASP A 172 9.20 15.87 -19.34
C ASP A 172 9.57 17.27 -19.85
N LYS A 173 10.24 18.08 -19.03
CA LYS A 173 10.58 19.47 -19.39
C LYS A 173 11.45 19.58 -20.63
N GLU A 174 12.26 18.57 -20.91
CA GLU A 174 13.19 18.53 -22.05
C GLU A 174 12.69 17.66 -23.21
N ASN A 175 11.50 17.07 -23.05
CA ASN A 175 10.93 16.09 -23.98
C ASN A 175 11.90 14.92 -24.25
N PHE A 176 12.62 14.45 -23.22
CA PHE A 176 13.67 13.44 -23.33
C PHE A 176 13.20 12.18 -24.06
N GLU A 177 12.18 11.48 -23.54
CA GLU A 177 11.66 10.28 -24.20
C GLU A 177 10.92 10.61 -25.50
N VAL A 178 10.23 11.75 -25.56
CA VAL A 178 9.54 12.18 -26.78
C VAL A 178 10.52 12.31 -27.96
N ASN A 179 11.73 12.79 -27.69
CA ASN A 179 12.76 13.03 -28.69
C ASN A 179 13.60 11.77 -29.00
N ASN A 180 13.90 10.96 -28.00
CA ASN A 180 14.92 9.90 -28.09
C ASN A 180 14.37 8.47 -28.02
N LEU A 181 13.14 8.25 -27.53
CA LEU A 181 12.56 6.90 -27.43
C LEU A 181 12.09 6.39 -28.79
N GLN A 182 12.51 5.19 -29.14
CA GLN A 182 11.88 4.37 -30.16
C GLN A 182 10.72 3.61 -29.54
N ARG A 183 9.51 3.85 -30.04
CA ARG A 183 8.28 3.34 -29.42
C ARG A 183 7.95 1.94 -29.93
N GLY A 184 7.48 1.11 -29.01
CA GLY A 184 6.74 -0.10 -29.33
C GLY A 184 5.34 0.18 -29.84
N THR A 185 4.66 -0.88 -30.28
CA THR A 185 3.25 -0.84 -30.68
C THR A 185 2.37 -1.80 -29.91
N THR A 186 2.96 -2.68 -29.10
CA THR A 186 2.28 -3.86 -28.57
C THR A 186 2.35 -3.93 -27.04
N VAL A 187 1.23 -4.29 -26.40
CA VAL A 187 1.16 -4.76 -25.02
C VAL A 187 0.71 -6.21 -25.03
N TYR A 188 1.46 -7.09 -24.36
CA TYR A 188 1.16 -8.52 -24.34
C TYR A 188 0.25 -8.90 -23.17
N VAL A 189 -0.66 -9.84 -23.42
CA VAL A 189 -1.60 -10.36 -22.42
C VAL A 189 -1.48 -11.86 -22.31
N PHE A 190 -1.22 -12.32 -21.09
CA PHE A 190 -1.24 -13.73 -20.71
C PHE A 190 -2.64 -14.12 -20.24
N GLY A 191 -3.03 -15.37 -20.48
CA GLY A 191 -4.35 -15.89 -20.13
C GLY A 191 -5.42 -15.36 -21.08
N ASN A 192 -5.84 -16.18 -22.04
CA ASN A 192 -6.78 -15.77 -23.10
C ASN A 192 -7.99 -16.71 -23.24
N ALA A 193 -8.13 -17.74 -22.39
CA ALA A 193 -9.37 -18.52 -22.36
C ALA A 193 -10.46 -17.76 -21.60
N ALA A 194 -11.72 -17.93 -22.00
CA ALA A 194 -12.88 -17.24 -21.40
C ALA A 194 -13.07 -17.46 -19.88
N ARG A 195 -12.31 -18.39 -19.27
CA ARG A 195 -12.37 -18.76 -17.85
C ARG A 195 -11.08 -18.47 -17.09
N ASP A 196 -10.01 -18.07 -17.78
CA ASP A 196 -8.71 -17.83 -17.17
C ASP A 196 -8.64 -16.43 -16.56
N ILE A 197 -7.65 -16.24 -15.69
CA ILE A 197 -7.23 -14.92 -15.23
C ILE A 197 -6.30 -14.33 -16.28
N LYS A 198 -6.51 -13.05 -16.60
CA LYS A 198 -5.65 -12.29 -17.49
C LYS A 198 -4.51 -11.64 -16.71
N MET A 199 -3.36 -11.50 -17.33
CA MET A 199 -2.29 -10.65 -16.81
C MET A 199 -1.65 -9.85 -17.94
N ALA A 200 -1.47 -8.56 -17.68
CA ALA A 200 -0.75 -7.65 -18.55
C ALA A 200 0.17 -6.80 -17.69
N ALA A 201 1.30 -6.39 -18.25
CA ALA A 201 2.13 -5.38 -17.64
C ALA A 201 2.31 -4.17 -18.58
N ILE A 202 2.32 -2.99 -17.98
CA ILE A 202 2.43 -1.70 -18.67
C ILE A 202 3.57 -0.89 -18.09
N ILE A 203 4.23 -0.11 -18.95
CA ILE A 203 5.43 0.64 -18.60
C ILE A 203 5.07 2.12 -18.43
N CYS A 204 5.04 2.59 -17.18
CA CYS A 204 4.89 3.99 -16.82
C CYS A 204 3.77 4.71 -17.61
N SER A 205 4.10 5.61 -18.53
CA SER A 205 3.15 6.38 -19.35
C SER A 205 2.31 5.54 -20.33
N ASP A 206 2.60 4.26 -20.54
CA ASP A 206 1.69 3.35 -21.24
C ASP A 206 0.29 3.38 -20.62
N ALA A 207 0.20 3.62 -19.30
CA ALA A 207 -1.05 3.82 -18.56
C ALA A 207 -2.04 4.79 -19.24
N PHE A 208 -1.55 5.81 -19.96
CA PHE A 208 -2.37 6.85 -20.56
C PHE A 208 -3.09 6.42 -21.84
N ALA A 209 -2.50 5.47 -22.60
CA ALA A 209 -3.15 4.89 -23.76
C ALA A 209 -3.80 3.54 -23.44
N PHE A 210 -3.36 2.88 -22.37
CA PHE A 210 -3.89 1.61 -21.93
C PHE A 210 -5.33 1.72 -21.38
N SER A 211 -5.72 2.89 -20.87
CA SER A 211 -7.09 3.14 -20.40
C SER A 211 -8.15 2.94 -21.49
N ASP A 212 -7.81 3.17 -22.77
CA ASP A 212 -8.74 2.98 -23.89
C ASP A 212 -9.06 1.50 -24.11
N HIS A 213 -8.18 0.60 -23.65
CA HIS A 213 -8.32 -0.86 -23.71
C HIS A 213 -8.83 -1.45 -22.40
N ALA A 214 -9.15 -0.61 -21.41
CA ALA A 214 -9.55 -1.08 -20.09
C ALA A 214 -10.76 -2.02 -20.17
N GLN A 215 -11.72 -1.77 -21.06
CA GLN A 215 -12.88 -2.65 -21.25
C GLN A 215 -12.52 -4.07 -21.74
N GLU A 216 -11.42 -4.24 -22.47
CA GLU A 216 -10.99 -5.57 -22.96
C GLU A 216 -10.30 -6.38 -21.86
N LEU A 217 -9.71 -5.69 -20.87
CA LEU A 217 -8.82 -6.26 -19.87
C LEU A 217 -9.33 -6.16 -18.42
N TYR A 218 -10.36 -5.38 -18.11
CA TYR A 218 -10.81 -5.19 -16.72
C TYR A 218 -11.50 -6.41 -16.09
N ASP A 219 -11.85 -7.43 -16.87
CA ASP A 219 -12.48 -8.64 -16.35
C ASP A 219 -11.41 -9.66 -15.97
N ARG A 220 -11.38 -10.04 -14.68
CA ARG A 220 -10.51 -11.08 -14.12
C ARG A 220 -9.03 -10.85 -14.40
N ALA A 221 -8.52 -9.68 -14.02
CA ALA A 221 -7.18 -9.27 -14.42
C ALA A 221 -6.24 -8.90 -13.28
N LEU A 222 -4.98 -9.28 -13.47
CA LEU A 222 -3.84 -8.78 -12.71
C LEU A 222 -3.05 -7.82 -13.61
N ILE A 223 -3.11 -6.52 -13.31
CA ILE A 223 -2.39 -5.48 -14.04
C ILE A 223 -1.12 -5.12 -13.28
N ILE A 224 0.04 -5.28 -13.90
CA ILE A 224 1.34 -4.90 -13.32
C ILE A 224 1.79 -3.60 -13.97
N HIS A 225 1.93 -2.54 -13.18
CA HIS A 225 2.35 -1.23 -13.66
C HIS A 225 3.75 -0.92 -13.13
N ILE A 226 4.75 -1.07 -13.98
CA ILE A 226 6.15 -0.79 -13.62
C ILE A 226 6.50 0.67 -13.94
N GLN A 227 7.25 1.33 -13.06
CA GLN A 227 7.43 2.77 -13.13
C GLN A 227 8.84 3.20 -12.70
N LEU A 228 9.36 4.24 -13.33
CA LEU A 228 10.38 5.17 -12.85
C LEU A 228 9.72 6.55 -12.90
N ASN A 229 9.03 6.91 -11.83
CA ASN A 229 8.19 8.10 -11.82
C ASN A 229 8.45 8.98 -10.58
N PRO A 230 8.88 10.24 -10.75
CA PRO A 230 9.06 11.16 -9.63
C PRO A 230 7.74 11.62 -8.98
N ASP A 231 6.63 11.53 -9.71
CA ASP A 231 5.30 11.93 -9.26
C ASP A 231 4.26 10.82 -9.52
N PRO A 232 4.30 9.70 -8.76
CA PRO A 232 3.36 8.59 -8.91
C PRO A 232 1.89 8.97 -8.62
N ARG A 233 1.67 10.13 -7.99
CA ARG A 233 0.33 10.69 -7.70
C ARG A 233 -0.10 11.75 -8.70
N ASN A 234 0.62 11.92 -9.82
CA ASN A 234 0.16 12.83 -10.87
C ASN A 234 -1.29 12.51 -11.26
N HIS A 235 -2.09 13.55 -11.49
CA HIS A 235 -3.52 13.40 -11.83
C HIS A 235 -3.74 12.35 -12.93
N THR A 236 -2.96 12.35 -14.00
CA THR A 236 -3.17 11.43 -15.13
C THR A 236 -2.98 9.96 -14.73
N PHE A 237 -2.01 9.66 -13.86
CA PHE A 237 -1.82 8.32 -13.31
C PHE A 237 -2.93 7.90 -12.35
N ARG A 238 -3.52 8.86 -11.63
CA ARG A 238 -4.70 8.58 -10.80
C ARG A 238 -5.93 8.30 -11.65
N THR A 239 -6.16 9.08 -12.70
CA THR A 239 -7.29 8.90 -13.63
C THR A 239 -7.28 7.53 -14.27
N TYR A 240 -6.13 7.04 -14.74
CA TYR A 240 -6.03 5.69 -15.31
C TYR A 240 -6.43 4.60 -14.29
N LYS A 241 -5.92 4.68 -13.05
CA LYS A 241 -6.27 3.69 -12.01
C LYS A 241 -7.76 3.74 -11.71
N ASN A 242 -8.34 4.93 -11.58
CA ASN A 242 -9.78 5.09 -11.38
C ASN A 242 -10.57 4.46 -12.54
N HIS A 243 -10.17 4.65 -13.81
CA HIS A 243 -10.85 3.99 -14.92
C HIS A 243 -10.90 2.46 -14.79
N PHE A 244 -9.79 1.81 -14.40
CA PHE A 244 -9.79 0.36 -14.16
C PHE A 244 -10.59 -0.04 -12.92
N LEU A 245 -10.56 0.78 -11.87
CA LEU A 245 -11.21 0.50 -10.60
C LEU A 245 -12.69 0.93 -10.56
N ASP A 246 -13.19 1.71 -11.51
CA ASP A 246 -14.58 2.19 -11.51
C ASP A 246 -15.56 1.16 -12.10
N TYR A 247 -15.06 0.14 -12.80
CA TYR A 247 -15.90 -0.97 -13.26
C TYR A 247 -16.49 -1.75 -12.08
N GLN A 248 -17.73 -2.24 -12.22
CA GLN A 248 -18.48 -2.86 -11.11
C GLN A 248 -17.87 -4.18 -10.58
N ASN A 249 -17.00 -4.83 -11.35
CA ASN A 249 -16.38 -6.09 -10.94
C ASN A 249 -15.31 -5.87 -9.85
N ASP A 250 -15.13 -6.85 -8.96
CA ASP A 250 -14.09 -6.88 -7.93
C ASP A 250 -12.99 -7.93 -8.22
N GLU A 251 -12.98 -8.48 -9.44
CA GLU A 251 -12.03 -9.48 -9.95
C GLU A 251 -10.79 -8.86 -10.64
N THR A 252 -10.48 -7.60 -10.36
CA THR A 252 -9.29 -6.93 -10.92
C THR A 252 -8.43 -6.31 -9.84
N GLU A 253 -7.13 -6.54 -9.97
CA GLU A 253 -6.09 -6.01 -9.10
C GLU A 253 -5.02 -5.29 -9.91
N ILE A 254 -4.50 -4.21 -9.34
CA ILE A 254 -3.42 -3.41 -9.94
C ILE A 254 -2.24 -3.40 -8.98
N VAL A 255 -1.06 -3.77 -9.47
CA VAL A 255 0.21 -3.68 -8.73
C VAL A 255 1.06 -2.60 -9.37
N CYS A 256 1.15 -1.44 -8.73
CA CYS A 256 2.09 -0.38 -9.12
C CYS A 256 3.43 -0.63 -8.43
N LEU A 257 4.50 -0.78 -9.20
CA LEU A 257 5.85 -0.98 -8.72
C LEU A 257 6.77 0.11 -9.28
N ASN A 258 7.14 1.04 -8.42
CA ASN A 258 8.04 2.15 -8.73
C ASN A 258 9.41 1.91 -8.09
N TRP A 259 10.36 2.80 -8.38
CA TRP A 259 11.60 2.92 -7.60
C TRP A 259 11.33 3.46 -6.19
N ALA A 260 12.30 3.27 -5.29
CA ALA A 260 12.25 3.82 -3.93
C ALA A 260 12.26 5.36 -3.94
N SER A 261 11.99 5.96 -2.77
CA SER A 261 12.14 7.40 -2.57
C SER A 261 13.61 7.86 -2.61
N GLY A 262 13.82 9.13 -2.93
CA GLY A 262 15.15 9.76 -2.84
C GLY A 262 16.15 9.27 -3.90
N ILE A 263 15.65 8.83 -5.06
CA ILE A 263 16.52 8.54 -6.21
C ILE A 263 17.10 9.82 -6.80
N CYS A 264 18.20 9.70 -7.54
CA CYS A 264 18.74 10.80 -8.31
C CYS A 264 19.17 10.32 -9.68
N HIS A 265 19.21 11.24 -10.64
CA HIS A 265 19.81 10.98 -11.93
C HIS A 265 20.90 11.98 -12.25
N TRP A 266 21.71 11.64 -13.24
CA TRP A 266 22.79 12.44 -13.77
C TRP A 266 22.51 12.76 -15.22
N GLU A 267 22.63 14.04 -15.56
CA GLU A 267 22.54 14.54 -16.91
C GLU A 267 23.74 15.43 -17.17
N SER A 268 24.56 15.12 -18.18
CA SER A 268 25.75 15.91 -18.54
C SER A 268 26.66 16.24 -17.33
N GLU A 269 26.93 15.25 -16.46
CA GLU A 269 27.69 15.37 -15.20
C GLU A 269 27.02 16.20 -14.08
N GLN A 270 25.76 16.60 -14.24
CA GLN A 270 24.99 17.25 -13.20
C GLN A 270 24.10 16.24 -12.47
N ARG A 271 24.28 16.13 -11.15
CA ARG A 271 23.42 15.33 -10.27
C ARG A 271 22.11 16.08 -9.96
N ILE A 272 20.98 15.43 -10.18
CA ILE A 272 19.64 15.96 -9.91
C ILE A 272 18.93 15.01 -8.94
N LEU A 273 18.74 15.46 -7.69
CA LEU A 273 18.01 14.73 -6.66
C LEU A 273 16.50 14.85 -6.84
N TRP A 274 15.80 13.73 -6.82
CA TRP A 274 14.34 13.72 -6.83
C TRP A 274 13.79 13.89 -5.42
N LYS A 275 12.77 14.74 -5.28
CA LYS A 275 11.94 14.83 -4.07
C LYS A 275 10.72 13.93 -4.22
N ASN A 276 10.93 12.71 -4.72
CA ASN A 276 9.88 11.75 -5.00
C ASN A 276 9.51 10.93 -3.75
N ILE A 277 8.33 10.36 -3.80
CA ILE A 277 7.96 9.21 -2.97
C ILE A 277 8.18 7.92 -3.76
N GLY A 278 8.28 6.78 -3.07
CA GLY A 278 8.27 5.48 -3.75
C GLY A 278 6.91 5.25 -4.42
N GLY A 279 5.84 5.24 -3.64
CA GLY A 279 4.48 5.20 -4.18
C GLY A 279 4.07 3.86 -4.82
N SER A 280 4.88 2.81 -4.68
CA SER A 280 4.47 1.45 -5.02
C SER A 280 3.26 1.04 -4.17
N ALA A 281 2.28 0.37 -4.78
CA ALA A 281 1.06 -0.03 -4.10
C ALA A 281 0.35 -1.21 -4.78
N TRP A 282 -0.47 -1.92 -4.01
CA TRP A 282 -1.39 -2.95 -4.49
C TRP A 282 -2.84 -2.50 -4.27
N TYR A 283 -3.61 -2.44 -5.35
CA TYR A 283 -5.02 -2.05 -5.34
C TYR A 283 -5.90 -3.28 -5.59
N THR A 284 -6.87 -3.53 -4.71
CA THR A 284 -7.85 -4.62 -4.86
C THR A 284 -9.24 -4.17 -4.43
N LYS A 285 -10.25 -4.60 -5.19
CA LYS A 285 -11.66 -4.34 -4.87
C LYS A 285 -12.34 -5.50 -4.15
N SER A 286 -11.60 -6.58 -3.90
CA SER A 286 -12.16 -7.77 -3.25
C SER A 286 -12.83 -7.38 -1.93
N ARG A 287 -14.14 -7.66 -1.83
CA ARG A 287 -14.90 -7.44 -0.59
C ARG A 287 -14.47 -8.37 0.55
N GLN A 288 -13.63 -9.36 0.25
CA GLN A 288 -13.11 -10.35 1.18
C GLN A 288 -11.66 -10.05 1.58
N CYS A 289 -11.10 -8.91 1.18
CA CYS A 289 -9.75 -8.50 1.56
C CYS A 289 -9.58 -8.59 3.08
N ALA A 290 -8.48 -9.20 3.53
CA ALA A 290 -8.19 -9.36 4.94
C ALA A 290 -7.83 -8.00 5.56
N VAL A 291 -8.78 -7.41 6.27
CA VAL A 291 -8.69 -6.07 6.89
C VAL A 291 -8.91 -6.10 8.40
N ASP A 292 -8.88 -7.30 8.99
CA ASP A 292 -8.84 -7.46 10.45
C ASP A 292 -7.52 -6.93 11.03
N ASP A 293 -7.52 -6.63 12.33
CA ASP A 293 -6.38 -5.99 12.99
C ASP A 293 -5.10 -6.85 12.93
N GLU A 294 -5.22 -8.18 13.00
CA GLU A 294 -4.05 -9.07 12.95
C GLU A 294 -3.39 -8.97 11.58
N SER A 295 -4.18 -9.13 10.51
CA SER A 295 -3.71 -9.02 9.12
C SER A 295 -3.10 -7.66 8.83
N VAL A 296 -3.76 -6.56 9.24
CA VAL A 296 -3.27 -5.20 8.99
C VAL A 296 -1.99 -4.90 9.78
N ASN A 297 -1.90 -5.32 11.05
CA ASN A 297 -0.71 -5.08 11.87
C ASN A 297 0.49 -5.92 11.38
N GLU A 298 0.27 -7.16 10.95
CA GLU A 298 1.34 -8.01 10.41
C GLU A 298 1.89 -7.46 9.08
N ASN A 299 1.00 -7.04 8.18
CA ASN A 299 1.40 -6.33 6.95
C ASN A 299 2.13 -5.02 7.27
N HIS A 300 1.63 -4.21 8.21
CA HIS A 300 2.27 -2.95 8.62
C HIS A 300 3.69 -3.19 9.11
N ARG A 301 3.90 -4.16 10.02
CA ARG A 301 5.21 -4.49 10.59
C ARG A 301 6.25 -4.80 9.52
N ARG A 302 5.83 -5.45 8.44
CA ARG A 302 6.69 -5.84 7.32
C ARG A 302 6.83 -4.76 6.24
N GLY A 303 6.10 -3.65 6.34
CA GLY A 303 6.19 -2.54 5.38
C GLY A 303 5.11 -2.51 4.30
N LEU A 304 3.93 -3.08 4.54
CA LEU A 304 2.74 -2.96 3.69
C LEU A 304 1.60 -2.26 4.45
N TYR A 305 1.27 -1.04 4.04
CA TYR A 305 0.40 -0.13 4.78
C TYR A 305 -0.98 -0.03 4.14
N TYR A 306 -1.99 -0.57 4.83
CA TYR A 306 -3.39 -0.52 4.41
C TYR A 306 -3.95 0.91 4.40
N THR A 307 -4.69 1.24 3.33
CA THR A 307 -5.61 2.38 3.24
C THR A 307 -6.86 2.01 2.44
N TRP A 308 -7.87 2.88 2.48
CA TRP A 308 -9.12 2.76 1.77
C TRP A 308 -9.33 3.95 0.84
N LEU A 309 -9.29 3.71 -0.48
CA LEU A 309 -9.54 4.72 -1.51
C LEU A 309 -11.05 4.95 -1.66
N GLU A 310 -11.51 6.11 -1.20
CA GLU A 310 -12.95 6.37 -1.06
C GLU A 310 -13.66 6.52 -2.42
N CYS A 311 -13.02 7.15 -3.41
CA CYS A 311 -13.65 7.44 -4.70
C CYS A 311 -14.00 6.17 -5.49
N SER A 312 -13.10 5.19 -5.54
CA SER A 312 -13.32 3.93 -6.28
C SER A 312 -13.69 2.74 -5.38
N ARG A 313 -13.81 2.96 -4.06
CA ARG A 313 -14.12 1.93 -3.05
C ARG A 313 -13.15 0.75 -3.12
N THR A 314 -11.86 1.06 -3.03
CA THR A 314 -10.77 0.12 -3.29
C THR A 314 -9.84 0.03 -2.09
N HIS A 315 -9.46 -1.20 -1.70
CA HIS A 315 -8.37 -1.41 -0.76
C HIS A 315 -7.04 -1.09 -1.45
N SER A 316 -6.28 -0.16 -0.88
CA SER A 316 -4.99 0.27 -1.43
C SER A 316 -3.92 0.02 -0.37
N LEU A 317 -2.97 -0.86 -0.67
CA LEU A 317 -1.89 -1.26 0.25
C LEU A 317 -0.56 -0.71 -0.28
N PHE A 318 -0.01 0.29 0.38
CA PHE A 318 1.23 0.95 -0.03
C PHE A 318 2.44 0.22 0.53
N PHE A 319 3.48 0.04 -0.28
CA PHE A 319 4.77 -0.45 0.21
C PHE A 319 5.52 0.68 0.93
N ASN A 320 6.42 0.30 1.83
CA ASN A 320 7.41 1.22 2.39
C ASN A 320 8.21 1.86 1.24
N TYR A 321 8.55 3.13 1.38
CA TYR A 321 9.24 3.92 0.36
C TYR A 321 10.76 3.72 0.32
N ASP A 322 11.30 2.88 1.20
CA ASP A 322 12.72 2.51 1.23
C ASP A 322 13.04 1.39 0.22
N PRO A 323 14.32 1.22 -0.14
CA PRO A 323 14.74 0.19 -1.08
C PRO A 323 14.55 -1.19 -0.44
N SER A 324 13.85 -2.09 -1.12
CA SER A 324 13.50 -3.39 -0.54
C SER A 324 13.10 -4.42 -1.59
N VAL A 325 13.21 -5.69 -1.21
CA VAL A 325 12.58 -6.82 -1.89
C VAL A 325 11.40 -7.29 -1.04
N TYR A 326 10.21 -7.33 -1.63
CA TYR A 326 8.97 -7.73 -0.99
C TYR A 326 8.52 -9.10 -1.49
N GLU A 327 8.36 -10.06 -0.57
CA GLU A 327 7.76 -11.36 -0.88
C GLU A 327 6.34 -11.41 -0.34
N LEU A 328 5.37 -11.69 -1.21
CA LEU A 328 3.96 -11.72 -0.87
C LEU A 328 3.32 -13.06 -1.21
N ILE A 329 2.26 -13.41 -0.49
CA ILE A 329 1.29 -14.43 -0.88
C ILE A 329 -0.04 -13.73 -1.14
N SER A 330 -0.67 -13.99 -2.28
CA SER A 330 -1.99 -13.46 -2.61
C SER A 330 -2.93 -14.53 -3.13
N SER A 331 -4.22 -14.39 -2.82
CA SER A 331 -5.29 -15.15 -3.48
C SER A 331 -5.40 -14.76 -4.95
N LYS A 332 -5.96 -15.63 -5.78
CA LYS A 332 -6.26 -15.27 -7.17
C LYS A 332 -7.30 -14.16 -7.23
N VAL A 333 -7.23 -13.33 -8.27
CA VAL A 333 -8.24 -12.30 -8.52
C VAL A 333 -9.63 -12.90 -8.82
N TYR A 334 -9.66 -14.15 -9.28
CA TYR A 334 -10.86 -14.89 -9.63
C TYR A 334 -10.73 -16.40 -9.38
N HIS A 335 -11.81 -17.07 -8.99
CA HIS A 335 -11.90 -18.53 -8.89
C HIS A 335 -13.03 -19.07 -9.77
N TYR A 336 -12.78 -20.11 -10.56
CA TYR A 336 -13.75 -20.73 -11.45
C TYR A 336 -14.21 -22.09 -10.92
N GLY A 337 -15.52 -22.30 -10.84
CA GLY A 337 -16.08 -23.61 -10.45
C GLY A 337 -15.83 -24.01 -8.99
N VAL A 338 -15.50 -23.04 -8.13
CA VAL A 338 -15.25 -23.27 -6.71
C VAL A 338 -16.44 -22.84 -5.85
N LYS A 339 -16.75 -23.61 -4.80
CA LYS A 339 -17.82 -23.27 -3.86
C LYS A 339 -17.48 -22.00 -3.07
N GLY A 340 -18.42 -21.05 -3.03
CA GLY A 340 -18.24 -19.74 -2.38
C GLY A 340 -17.60 -19.77 -0.97
N PRO A 341 -18.03 -20.65 -0.04
CA PRO A 341 -17.48 -20.68 1.33
C PRO A 341 -15.99 -21.01 1.44
N ILE A 342 -15.42 -21.71 0.45
CA ILE A 342 -13.99 -22.08 0.43
C ILE A 342 -13.18 -21.23 -0.55
N SER A 343 -13.79 -20.18 -1.12
CA SER A 343 -13.23 -19.32 -2.17
C SER A 343 -12.94 -17.88 -1.69
N PRO A 344 -12.24 -17.67 -0.55
CA PRO A 344 -11.94 -16.33 -0.08
C PRO A 344 -10.86 -15.67 -0.95
N ARG A 345 -11.07 -14.40 -1.30
CA ARG A 345 -10.08 -13.53 -1.94
C ARG A 345 -9.55 -12.52 -0.93
N LEU A 346 -8.56 -12.95 -0.16
CA LEU A 346 -8.03 -12.22 0.99
C LEU A 346 -7.09 -11.07 0.62
N GLY A 347 -6.71 -10.94 -0.65
CA GLY A 347 -5.75 -9.94 -1.12
C GLY A 347 -4.30 -10.28 -0.73
N PRO A 348 -3.36 -9.33 -0.88
CA PRO A 348 -1.95 -9.57 -0.65
C PRO A 348 -1.60 -9.60 0.85
N ARG A 349 -0.82 -10.60 1.23
CA ARG A 349 -0.14 -10.67 2.53
C ARG A 349 1.36 -10.63 2.32
N LEU A 350 2.02 -9.63 2.89
CA LEU A 350 3.47 -9.51 2.86
C LEU A 350 4.07 -10.53 3.82
N THR A 351 4.85 -11.49 3.31
CA THR A 351 5.42 -12.59 4.10
C THR A 351 6.88 -12.42 4.42
N ARG A 352 7.63 -11.63 3.64
CA ARG A 352 9.02 -11.23 3.95
C ARG A 352 9.35 -9.89 3.31
N THR A 353 10.22 -9.13 3.96
CA THR A 353 10.84 -7.92 3.39
C THR A 353 12.34 -8.04 3.58
N LEU A 354 13.10 -7.81 2.51
CA LEU A 354 14.56 -7.88 2.53
C LEU A 354 15.12 -6.49 2.23
N ALA A 355 16.12 -6.06 2.99
CA ALA A 355 16.89 -4.85 2.75
C ALA A 355 18.29 -5.22 2.26
N TRP A 356 18.86 -4.41 1.38
CA TRP A 356 20.22 -4.63 0.90
C TRP A 356 21.23 -4.39 2.02
N ASN A 357 22.15 -5.33 2.23
CA ASN A 357 23.24 -5.18 3.18
C ASN A 357 24.56 -5.11 2.42
N ASP A 358 25.16 -3.91 2.34
CA ASP A 358 26.42 -3.69 1.63
C ASP A 358 27.60 -4.51 2.21
N ALA A 359 27.60 -4.81 3.52
CA ALA A 359 28.67 -5.58 4.16
C ALA A 359 28.62 -7.07 3.80
N VAL A 360 27.41 -7.61 3.57
CA VAL A 360 27.19 -9.00 3.16
C VAL A 360 27.16 -9.14 1.63
N GLY A 361 26.80 -8.08 0.91
CA GLY A 361 26.57 -8.12 -0.53
C GLY A 361 25.33 -8.92 -0.92
N ASP A 362 24.29 -8.92 -0.07
CA ASP A 362 23.05 -9.67 -0.30
C ASP A 362 21.82 -8.98 0.30
N TRP A 363 20.63 -9.46 -0.08
CA TRP A 363 19.34 -9.05 0.48
C TRP A 363 19.06 -9.80 1.78
N VAL A 364 18.97 -9.08 2.90
CA VAL A 364 18.81 -9.65 4.25
C VAL A 364 17.43 -9.32 4.82
N GLU A 365 16.77 -10.33 5.39
CA GLU A 365 15.43 -10.20 5.95
C GLU A 365 15.34 -9.17 7.08
N GLN A 366 14.30 -8.33 7.02
CA GLN A 366 13.90 -7.39 8.04
C GLN A 366 12.63 -7.90 8.72
N ILE A 367 12.70 -8.15 10.02
CA ILE A 367 11.54 -8.61 10.81
C ILE A 367 10.55 -7.47 11.02
N VAL A 368 11.06 -6.25 11.20
CA VAL A 368 10.29 -5.02 11.37
C VAL A 368 10.90 -3.96 10.46
N VAL A 369 10.05 -3.25 9.73
CA VAL A 369 10.44 -2.15 8.84
C VAL A 369 10.06 -0.82 9.48
N ASP A 370 10.96 0.15 9.44
CA ASP A 370 10.70 1.49 9.99
C ASP A 370 9.76 2.28 9.07
N GLY A 371 8.59 2.63 9.59
CA GLY A 371 7.65 3.54 8.93
C GLY A 371 7.96 5.03 9.19
N GLY A 372 8.98 5.37 9.98
CA GLY A 372 9.34 6.73 10.36
C GLY A 372 8.56 7.30 11.56
N PHE A 373 7.73 6.48 12.23
CA PHE A 373 6.86 6.94 13.32
C PHE A 373 7.65 7.48 14.52
N ALA A 374 8.82 6.91 14.82
CA ALA A 374 9.65 7.32 15.96
C ALA A 374 10.05 8.80 15.92
N ILE A 375 10.29 9.32 14.71
CA ILE A 375 10.63 10.73 14.48
C ILE A 375 9.38 11.59 14.73
N GLN A 376 8.28 11.27 14.04
CA GLN A 376 7.04 12.05 14.10
C GLN A 376 6.41 12.05 15.50
N ALA A 377 6.50 10.95 16.25
CA ALA A 377 5.99 10.82 17.61
C ALA A 377 6.60 11.83 18.61
N SER A 378 7.71 12.48 18.27
CA SER A 378 8.29 13.57 19.05
C SER A 378 7.33 14.76 19.23
N GLU A 379 6.42 14.99 18.29
CA GLU A 379 5.35 15.99 18.39
C GLU A 379 4.41 15.75 19.59
N ALA A 380 4.33 14.51 20.09
CA ALA A 380 3.49 14.15 21.22
C ALA A 380 4.13 14.47 22.59
N GLY A 381 5.37 14.96 22.62
CA GLY A 381 6.06 15.33 23.85
C GLY A 381 6.11 14.18 24.86
N LYS A 382 5.53 14.38 26.06
CA LYS A 382 5.53 13.38 27.14
C LYS A 382 4.81 12.07 26.79
N ALA A 383 3.87 12.10 25.84
CA ALA A 383 3.17 10.89 25.41
C ALA A 383 4.02 9.99 24.49
N LYS A 384 5.16 10.49 23.97
CA LYS A 384 6.00 9.79 22.97
C LYS A 384 6.31 8.35 23.35
N ALA A 385 6.85 8.11 24.54
CA ALA A 385 7.30 6.78 24.94
C ALA A 385 6.15 5.76 24.96
N GLN A 386 4.99 6.14 25.50
CA GLN A 386 3.82 5.27 25.51
C GLN A 386 3.25 5.03 24.11
N LEU A 387 3.26 6.06 23.25
CA LEU A 387 2.79 5.92 21.87
C LEU A 387 3.68 4.97 21.05
N LEU A 388 5.00 5.00 21.26
CA LEU A 388 5.93 4.09 20.60
C LEU A 388 5.73 2.64 21.06
N ASP A 389 5.66 2.41 22.37
CA ASP A 389 5.35 1.08 22.92
C ASP A 389 4.00 0.56 22.42
N PHE A 390 2.99 1.42 22.36
CA PHE A 390 1.67 1.02 21.92
C PHE A 390 1.64 0.70 20.41
N ALA A 391 2.28 1.53 19.58
CA ALA A 391 2.37 1.30 18.15
C ALA A 391 3.19 0.04 17.81
N ASP A 392 4.22 -0.30 18.59
CA ASP A 392 4.99 -1.54 18.40
C ASP A 392 4.12 -2.81 18.60
N ARG A 393 3.24 -2.76 19.61
CA ARG A 393 2.28 -3.85 19.89
C ARG A 393 1.15 -3.92 18.86
N SER A 394 0.55 -2.78 18.53
CA SER A 394 -0.53 -2.70 17.55
C SER A 394 -0.61 -1.30 16.93
N PRO A 395 -0.04 -1.10 15.72
CA PRO A 395 -0.08 0.18 15.03
C PRO A 395 -1.51 0.71 14.90
N ILE A 396 -2.47 -0.12 14.48
CA ILE A 396 -3.85 0.33 14.27
C ILE A 396 -4.55 0.69 15.59
N ALA A 397 -4.33 -0.05 16.69
CA ALA A 397 -4.91 0.31 17.98
C ALA A 397 -4.36 1.65 18.49
N ALA A 398 -3.06 1.91 18.29
CA ALA A 398 -2.45 3.20 18.58
C ALA A 398 -3.07 4.32 17.73
N GLU A 399 -3.28 4.10 16.42
CA GLU A 399 -3.95 5.08 15.55
C GLU A 399 -5.37 5.40 16.04
N ARG A 400 -6.16 4.40 16.44
CA ARG A 400 -7.52 4.62 17.00
C ARG A 400 -7.51 5.41 18.29
N ALA A 401 -6.56 5.11 19.19
CA ALA A 401 -6.39 5.86 20.43
C ALA A 401 -6.03 7.34 20.15
N ILE A 402 -5.13 7.58 19.21
CA ILE A 402 -4.75 8.93 18.77
C ILE A 402 -5.94 9.65 18.10
N THR A 403 -6.71 8.95 17.26
CA THR A 403 -7.93 9.51 16.64
C THR A 403 -8.96 9.93 17.69
N LEU A 404 -9.15 9.14 18.75
CA LEU A 404 -9.97 9.55 19.90
C LEU A 404 -9.39 10.74 20.64
N CYS A 405 -8.09 10.72 20.96
CA CYS A 405 -7.41 11.85 21.59
C CYS A 405 -7.63 13.15 20.81
N ALA A 406 -7.65 13.07 19.48
CA ALA A 406 -7.79 14.23 18.61
C ALA A 406 -9.25 14.66 18.33
N GLY A 407 -10.25 13.90 18.80
CA GLY A 407 -11.66 14.19 18.55
C GLY A 407 -12.14 13.83 17.13
N ASP A 408 -11.34 13.15 16.33
CA ASP A 408 -11.59 12.91 14.90
C ASP A 408 -12.29 11.59 14.61
N PHE A 409 -13.04 11.07 15.58
CA PHE A 409 -13.84 9.87 15.41
C PHE A 409 -15.16 10.23 14.70
N GLY A 410 -15.48 9.48 13.64
CA GLY A 410 -16.68 9.71 12.83
C GLY A 410 -17.99 9.50 13.60
N VAL A 411 -19.11 9.82 12.94
CA VAL A 411 -20.46 9.60 13.48
C VAL A 411 -20.93 8.14 13.37
N HIS A 412 -20.25 7.33 12.54
CA HIS A 412 -20.60 5.94 12.33
C HIS A 412 -20.32 5.10 13.60
N PRO A 413 -21.22 4.19 14.02
CA PRO A 413 -20.99 3.35 15.22
C PRO A 413 -19.73 2.49 15.13
N SER A 414 -19.33 2.09 13.92
CA SER A 414 -18.08 1.38 13.63
C SER A 414 -16.99 2.29 13.04
N TRP A 415 -16.87 3.53 13.53
CA TRP A 415 -15.82 4.46 13.12
C TRP A 415 -14.41 3.88 13.26
N TYR A 416 -14.23 2.93 14.18
CA TYR A 416 -12.97 2.26 14.47
C TYR A 416 -12.59 1.20 13.44
N ASN A 417 -13.50 0.80 12.54
CA ASN A 417 -13.13 -0.08 11.42
C ASN A 417 -12.07 0.62 10.56
N VAL A 418 -11.08 -0.13 10.06
CA VAL A 418 -9.95 0.46 9.32
C VAL A 418 -10.40 1.22 8.06
N ALA A 419 -11.50 0.84 7.41
CA ALA A 419 -12.05 1.59 6.26
C ALA A 419 -12.71 2.92 6.65
N HIS A 420 -13.08 3.11 7.92
CA HIS A 420 -13.72 4.32 8.43
C HIS A 420 -12.76 5.22 9.21
N LEU A 421 -11.60 4.68 9.62
CA LEU A 421 -10.60 5.43 10.36
C LEU A 421 -9.98 6.52 9.49
N SER A 422 -10.02 7.77 9.95
CA SER A 422 -9.58 8.93 9.16
C SER A 422 -8.12 8.85 8.69
N SER A 423 -7.24 8.18 9.45
CA SER A 423 -5.85 7.96 9.06
C SER A 423 -5.67 6.88 8.00
N CYS A 424 -6.63 5.96 7.86
CA CYS A 424 -6.63 4.92 6.82
C CYS A 424 -7.39 5.34 5.57
N LYS A 425 -8.11 6.47 5.59
CA LYS A 425 -8.79 6.98 4.40
C LYS A 425 -7.79 7.58 3.42
N LEU A 426 -8.00 7.25 2.16
CA LEU A 426 -7.27 7.78 1.03
C LEU A 426 -8.29 8.51 0.14
N ASP A 427 -8.08 9.81 -0.03
CA ASP A 427 -8.86 10.60 -0.96
C ASP A 427 -8.26 10.52 -2.38
N GLU A 428 -8.82 11.30 -3.30
CA GLU A 428 -8.33 11.34 -4.67
C GLU A 428 -6.87 11.77 -4.78
N THR A 429 -6.28 12.48 -3.79
CA THR A 429 -4.87 12.92 -3.84
C THR A 429 -3.89 11.78 -3.63
N GLU A 430 -4.36 10.63 -3.14
CA GLU A 430 -3.55 9.50 -2.72
C GLU A 430 -2.44 9.87 -1.70
N VAL A 431 -2.69 10.89 -0.86
CA VAL A 431 -1.82 11.21 0.29
C VAL A 431 -2.09 10.23 1.44
N VAL A 432 -1.05 9.53 1.87
CA VAL A 432 -1.18 8.48 2.91
C VAL A 432 -1.19 9.11 4.30
N ASN A 433 -2.38 9.31 4.86
CA ASN A 433 -2.62 9.94 6.16
C ASN A 433 -2.40 9.04 7.38
N ARG A 434 -1.91 7.81 7.19
CA ARG A 434 -1.62 6.86 8.29
C ARG A 434 -0.79 7.54 9.36
N ILE A 435 -1.13 7.37 10.64
CA ILE A 435 -0.42 8.10 11.71
C ILE A 435 0.89 7.38 12.09
N THR A 436 0.88 6.05 12.11
CA THR A 436 2.04 5.21 12.45
C THR A 436 2.91 4.87 11.25
N TYR A 437 2.55 5.35 10.05
CA TYR A 437 3.39 5.31 8.86
C TYR A 437 3.63 6.74 8.37
N CYS A 438 4.89 7.17 8.39
CA CYS A 438 5.29 8.57 8.32
C CYS A 438 6.10 8.99 7.07
N GLN A 439 6.29 8.09 6.10
CA GLN A 439 7.14 8.38 4.94
C GLN A 439 6.47 9.26 3.86
N ASP A 440 5.15 9.44 3.87
CA ASP A 440 4.50 10.45 3.02
C ASP A 440 4.65 11.84 3.65
N PRO A 441 5.44 12.76 3.06
CA PRO A 441 5.69 14.08 3.62
C PRO A 441 4.47 14.98 3.61
N ASN A 442 3.52 14.77 2.68
CA ASN A 442 2.35 15.64 2.54
C ASN A 442 1.33 15.44 3.67
N ALA A 443 1.44 14.35 4.43
CA ALA A 443 0.60 14.08 5.60
C ALA A 443 1.20 14.60 6.93
N ALA A 444 2.37 15.27 6.92
CA ALA A 444 3.06 15.69 8.14
C ALA A 444 2.20 16.58 9.04
N GLN A 445 1.46 17.54 8.46
CA GLN A 445 0.54 18.41 9.22
C GLN A 445 -0.61 17.61 9.85
N PHE A 446 -1.23 16.71 9.07
CA PHE A 446 -2.31 15.83 9.54
C PHE A 446 -1.88 15.02 10.77
N ARG A 447 -0.67 14.45 10.75
CA ARG A 447 -0.11 13.67 11.87
C ARG A 447 0.26 14.56 13.06
N GLY A 448 0.95 15.66 12.80
CA GLY A 448 1.44 16.58 13.83
C GLY A 448 0.33 17.14 14.72
N ILE A 449 -0.79 17.57 14.14
CA ILE A 449 -1.94 18.08 14.92
C ILE A 449 -2.44 17.03 15.91
N ARG A 450 -2.63 15.78 15.47
CA ARG A 450 -3.17 14.70 16.31
C ARG A 450 -2.22 14.28 17.42
N LEU A 451 -0.93 14.18 17.10
CA LEU A 451 0.11 13.85 18.07
C LEU A 451 0.25 14.94 19.13
N ARG A 452 0.22 16.23 18.75
CA ARG A 452 0.21 17.34 19.70
C ARG A 452 -1.01 17.32 20.60
N ARG A 453 -2.21 17.01 20.08
CA ARG A 453 -3.43 16.86 20.89
C ARG A 453 -3.31 15.75 21.93
N CYS A 454 -2.77 14.60 21.53
CA CYS A 454 -2.46 13.50 22.46
C CYS A 454 -1.45 13.94 23.53
N GLY A 455 -0.38 14.64 23.15
CA GLY A 455 0.59 15.19 24.08
C GLY A 455 0.03 16.24 25.05
N GLN A 456 -0.92 17.07 24.59
CA GLN A 456 -1.62 18.04 25.43
C GLN A 456 -2.50 17.37 26.49
N ILE A 457 -3.19 16.27 26.15
CA ILE A 457 -3.97 15.48 27.12
C ILE A 457 -3.09 15.05 28.30
N PHE A 458 -1.88 14.56 28.03
CA PHE A 458 -0.94 14.19 29.10
C PHE A 458 -0.64 15.37 30.03
N ARG A 459 -0.41 16.56 29.47
CA ARG A 459 -0.16 17.78 30.27
C ARG A 459 -1.37 18.17 31.12
N TYR A 460 -2.59 18.07 30.57
CA TYR A 460 -3.82 18.38 31.31
C TYR A 460 -4.05 17.40 32.46
N VAL A 461 -3.83 16.11 32.21
CA VAL A 461 -3.95 15.05 33.23
C VAL A 461 -2.92 15.23 34.35
N GLU A 462 -1.66 15.49 34.03
CA GLU A 462 -0.60 15.76 35.02
C GLU A 462 -0.88 17.03 35.84
N SER A 463 -1.45 18.06 35.20
CA SER A 463 -1.81 19.33 35.85
C SER A 463 -3.14 19.24 36.62
N ASN A 464 -3.70 18.04 36.75
CA ASN A 464 -4.97 17.74 37.41
C ASN A 464 -6.16 18.56 36.85
N GLN A 465 -6.13 18.89 35.56
CA GLN A 465 -7.23 19.53 34.83
C GLN A 465 -8.23 18.48 34.32
N VAL A 466 -8.64 17.59 35.20
CA VAL A 466 -9.55 16.47 34.92
C VAL A 466 -10.67 16.42 35.97
N PRO A 467 -11.82 15.79 35.67
CA PRO A 467 -12.82 15.46 36.68
C PRO A 467 -12.24 14.62 37.81
N GLU A 468 -12.80 14.74 39.02
CA GLU A 468 -12.33 14.02 40.22
C GLU A 468 -12.28 12.50 40.02
N ALA A 469 -13.27 11.95 39.29
CA ALA A 469 -13.35 10.54 38.94
C ALA A 469 -12.18 10.05 38.05
N LEU A 470 -11.35 10.95 37.51
CA LEU A 470 -10.15 10.69 36.71
C LEU A 470 -8.84 11.12 37.39
N SER A 471 -8.90 11.54 38.66
CA SER A 471 -7.71 12.00 39.43
C SER A 471 -6.61 10.94 39.51
N ASP A 472 -6.96 9.66 39.42
CA ASP A 472 -6.03 8.52 39.38
C ASP A 472 -5.11 8.53 38.13
N LEU A 473 -5.57 9.11 37.01
CA LEU A 473 -4.79 9.17 35.78
C LEU A 473 -3.54 10.05 35.93
N SER A 474 -3.54 11.03 36.84
CA SER A 474 -2.38 11.91 37.08
C SER A 474 -1.10 11.16 37.48
N LYS A 475 -1.24 9.95 38.03
CA LYS A 475 -0.13 9.11 38.49
C LYS A 475 0.20 7.94 37.57
N ASN A 476 -0.79 7.41 36.86
CA ASN A 476 -0.68 6.16 36.11
C ASN A 476 -1.55 6.15 34.85
N LEU A 477 -1.48 7.22 34.06
CA LEU A 477 -2.13 7.27 32.74
C LEU A 477 -1.42 6.29 31.80
N ILE A 478 -2.17 5.32 31.27
CA ILE A 478 -1.71 4.40 30.24
C ILE A 478 -2.62 4.55 29.01
N LEU A 479 -2.04 4.84 27.84
CA LEU A 479 -2.76 4.79 26.58
C LEU A 479 -3.15 3.35 26.23
N ASP A 480 -4.42 3.14 25.88
CA ASP A 480 -4.93 1.81 25.60
C ASP A 480 -6.22 1.89 24.77
N TRP A 481 -6.42 0.98 23.83
CA TRP A 481 -7.65 0.90 23.04
C TRP A 481 -8.04 -0.55 22.78
N GLN A 482 -9.33 -0.85 22.82
CA GLN A 482 -9.88 -2.19 22.60
C GLN A 482 -11.17 -2.12 21.79
N SER A 483 -11.40 -3.09 20.91
CA SER A 483 -12.61 -3.18 20.08
C SER A 483 -13.90 -3.35 20.90
N SER A 484 -13.81 -3.97 22.07
CA SER A 484 -14.92 -4.10 23.03
C SER A 484 -15.26 -2.81 23.77
N ALA A 485 -14.37 -1.81 23.73
CA ALA A 485 -14.54 -0.52 24.39
C ALA A 485 -14.10 0.61 23.45
N PRO A 486 -14.74 0.75 22.27
CA PRO A 486 -14.16 1.49 21.18
C PRO A 486 -14.04 2.98 21.46
N TYR A 487 -14.80 3.55 22.41
CA TYR A 487 -14.73 4.96 22.78
C TYR A 487 -13.83 5.25 23.99
N GLN A 488 -13.01 4.31 24.45
CA GLN A 488 -12.09 4.49 25.58
C GLN A 488 -10.64 4.30 25.11
N ASN A 489 -9.81 5.33 25.32
CA ASN A 489 -8.43 5.41 24.84
C ASN A 489 -7.36 5.49 25.97
N ALA A 490 -7.79 5.38 27.23
CA ALA A 490 -6.90 5.41 28.38
C ALA A 490 -7.33 4.40 29.44
N LYS A 491 -6.40 4.00 30.30
CA LYS A 491 -6.66 3.18 31.50
C LYS A 491 -5.73 3.56 32.65
N SER A 492 -6.12 3.09 33.82
CA SER A 492 -5.36 3.08 35.07
C SER A 492 -5.85 1.91 35.93
N ASP A 493 -5.35 1.83 37.16
CA ASP A 493 -5.77 0.84 38.16
C ASP A 493 -7.26 0.95 38.54
N ARG A 494 -7.91 2.09 38.28
CA ARG A 494 -9.35 2.30 38.53
C ARG A 494 -10.23 2.03 37.32
N GLY A 495 -9.64 1.66 36.19
CA GLY A 495 -10.36 1.26 34.97
C GLY A 495 -10.17 2.22 33.80
N ARG A 496 -10.95 1.98 32.75
CA ARG A 496 -10.83 2.67 31.45
C ARG A 496 -11.43 4.08 31.49
N ALA A 497 -10.94 4.95 30.62
CA ALA A 497 -11.36 6.34 30.49
C ALA A 497 -11.37 6.79 29.03
N THR A 498 -12.11 7.86 28.77
CA THR A 498 -12.17 8.54 27.48
C THR A 498 -11.59 9.94 27.60
N LEU A 499 -10.50 10.20 26.90
CA LEU A 499 -9.79 11.48 26.90
C LEU A 499 -9.78 12.06 25.49
N VAL A 500 -10.38 13.25 25.31
CA VAL A 500 -10.53 13.88 24.00
C VAL A 500 -10.14 15.35 24.07
N ASN A 501 -9.33 15.81 23.13
CA ASN A 501 -8.98 17.22 22.97
C ASN A 501 -9.32 17.66 21.55
N PHE A 502 -10.36 18.49 21.43
CA PHE A 502 -10.82 19.01 20.14
C PHE A 502 -9.98 20.19 19.62
N GLY A 503 -9.13 20.80 20.46
CA GLY A 503 -8.45 22.04 20.11
C GLY A 503 -9.43 23.16 19.74
N ASP A 504 -9.08 23.95 18.74
CA ASP A 504 -9.82 25.09 18.18
C ASP A 504 -10.62 24.76 16.90
N ASP A 505 -10.53 23.51 16.40
CA ASP A 505 -11.14 23.10 15.12
C ASP A 505 -12.67 22.93 15.16
N LYS A 506 -13.27 22.95 16.35
CA LYS A 506 -14.68 22.60 16.56
C LYS A 506 -15.42 23.66 17.34
N SER A 507 -16.62 23.98 16.89
CA SER A 507 -17.54 24.81 17.67
C SER A 507 -17.94 24.09 18.96
N VAL A 508 -18.26 24.85 20.01
CA VAL A 508 -18.76 24.29 21.29
C VAL A 508 -19.96 23.37 21.07
N ILE A 509 -20.82 23.68 20.12
CA ILE A 509 -22.00 22.86 19.78
C ILE A 509 -21.57 21.49 19.25
N GLU A 510 -20.58 21.43 18.35
CA GLU A 510 -20.03 20.16 17.85
C GLU A 510 -19.32 19.36 18.95
N VAL A 511 -18.57 20.04 19.83
CA VAL A 511 -17.90 19.42 20.97
C VAL A 511 -18.92 18.76 21.90
N ILE A 512 -20.00 19.47 22.26
CA ILE A 512 -21.10 18.94 23.07
C ILE A 512 -21.77 17.74 22.38
N ALA A 513 -22.07 17.84 21.09
CA ALA A 513 -22.68 16.76 20.33
C ALA A 513 -21.79 15.50 20.30
N ALA A 514 -20.48 15.67 20.18
CA ALA A 514 -19.53 14.56 20.23
C ALA A 514 -19.43 13.93 21.62
N ALA A 515 -19.40 14.74 22.68
CA ALA A 515 -19.40 14.25 24.06
C ALA A 515 -20.68 13.46 24.40
N LYS A 516 -21.85 13.94 23.95
CA LYS A 516 -23.13 13.22 24.07
C LYS A 516 -23.08 11.86 23.37
N ARG A 517 -22.50 11.81 22.17
CA ARG A 517 -22.35 10.55 21.42
C ARG A 517 -21.46 9.55 22.17
N ILE A 518 -20.34 9.99 22.74
CA ILE A 518 -19.49 9.15 23.59
C ILE A 518 -20.30 8.62 24.78
N ALA A 519 -20.96 9.50 25.54
CA ALA A 519 -21.71 9.12 26.74
C ALA A 519 -22.84 8.13 26.44
N ASN A 520 -23.55 8.31 25.33
CA ASN A 520 -24.60 7.40 24.88
C ASN A 520 -24.05 6.03 24.51
N HIS A 521 -22.90 5.97 23.83
CA HIS A 521 -22.30 4.68 23.50
C HIS A 521 -21.80 3.94 24.75
N LEU A 522 -21.18 4.65 25.69
CA LEU A 522 -20.78 4.06 26.98
C LEU A 522 -21.99 3.53 27.76
N HIS A 523 -23.13 4.22 27.70
CA HIS A 523 -24.37 3.71 28.27
C HIS A 523 -24.83 2.41 27.63
N GLN A 524 -24.91 2.38 26.31
CA GLN A 524 -25.39 1.21 25.54
C GLN A 524 -24.47 -0.01 25.67
N SER A 525 -23.17 0.20 25.91
CA SER A 525 -22.17 -0.87 26.08
C SER A 525 -22.00 -1.34 27.53
N SER A 526 -22.68 -0.71 28.49
CA SER A 526 -22.58 -1.07 29.91
C SER A 526 -23.50 -2.23 30.27
N LYS A 527 -23.08 -3.08 31.22
CA LYS A 527 -23.87 -4.25 31.65
C LYS A 527 -25.05 -3.88 32.54
N ASN A 528 -24.93 -2.77 33.26
CA ASN A 528 -25.95 -2.26 34.18
C ASN A 528 -25.81 -0.73 34.34
N GLU A 529 -26.72 -0.10 35.08
CA GLU A 529 -26.73 1.35 35.31
C GLU A 529 -25.54 1.88 36.12
N GLU A 530 -24.99 1.07 37.02
CA GLU A 530 -23.81 1.44 37.81
C GLU A 530 -22.56 1.50 36.93
N ASP A 531 -22.32 0.48 36.12
CA ASP A 531 -21.26 0.44 35.10
C ASP A 531 -21.39 1.63 34.15
N SER A 532 -22.62 1.95 33.73
CA SER A 532 -22.88 3.09 32.86
C SER A 532 -22.51 4.41 33.51
N ARG A 533 -22.91 4.63 34.77
CA ARG A 533 -22.58 5.84 35.52
C ARG A 533 -21.07 5.97 35.71
N ASN A 534 -20.41 4.88 36.11
CA ASN A 534 -18.96 4.84 36.30
C ASN A 534 -18.21 5.15 35.00
N ALA A 535 -18.62 4.58 33.87
CA ALA A 535 -18.00 4.84 32.57
C ALA A 535 -18.20 6.31 32.13
N LYS A 536 -19.40 6.87 32.31
CA LYS A 536 -19.70 8.26 31.93
C LYS A 536 -18.97 9.30 32.80
N GLN A 537 -18.73 9.00 34.07
CA GLN A 537 -17.92 9.85 34.96
C GLN A 537 -16.44 9.88 34.57
N ARG A 538 -15.98 8.89 33.79
CA ARG A 538 -14.60 8.75 33.32
C ARG A 538 -14.39 9.28 31.91
N ILE A 539 -15.05 10.40 31.58
CA ILE A 539 -14.88 11.15 30.33
C ILE A 539 -14.25 12.51 30.64
N ALA A 540 -13.20 12.90 29.93
CA ALA A 540 -12.69 14.26 29.91
C ALA A 540 -12.60 14.77 28.47
N VAL A 541 -13.19 15.94 28.22
CA VAL A 541 -13.22 16.60 26.91
C VAL A 541 -12.69 18.02 27.05
N TRP A 542 -11.58 18.30 26.38
CA TRP A 542 -11.00 19.64 26.29
C TRP A 542 -11.26 20.26 24.92
N TYR A 543 -11.41 21.58 24.89
CA TYR A 543 -11.51 22.38 23.68
C TYR A 543 -10.94 23.78 23.94
N GLN A 544 -10.68 24.55 22.88
CA GLN A 544 -10.32 25.97 22.97
C GLN A 544 -11.56 26.81 22.63
N ASP A 545 -11.87 27.79 23.48
CA ASP A 545 -12.94 28.75 23.19
C ASP A 545 -12.48 29.83 22.18
N ALA A 546 -13.39 30.75 21.84
CA ALA A 546 -13.12 31.82 20.88
C ALA A 546 -11.98 32.77 21.31
N ASP A 547 -11.65 32.81 22.61
CA ASP A 547 -10.55 33.60 23.16
C ASP A 547 -9.23 32.81 23.20
N GLY A 548 -9.23 31.58 22.69
CA GLY A 548 -8.08 30.66 22.70
C GLY A 548 -7.81 30.02 24.07
N ALA A 549 -8.71 30.19 25.04
CA ALA A 549 -8.55 29.61 26.37
C ALA A 549 -8.98 28.14 26.35
N VAL A 550 -8.14 27.28 26.92
CA VAL A 550 -8.47 25.86 27.08
C VAL A 550 -9.54 25.69 28.15
N LYS A 551 -10.62 24.98 27.80
CA LYS A 551 -11.74 24.66 28.69
C LYS A 551 -11.91 23.15 28.79
N LEU A 552 -12.24 22.69 30.00
CA LEU A 552 -12.76 21.35 30.24
C LEU A 552 -14.29 21.43 30.17
N LEU A 553 -14.92 20.61 29.33
CA LEU A 553 -16.37 20.57 29.20
C LEU A 553 -17.01 20.01 30.49
N ASP A 554 -17.98 20.73 31.06
CA ASP A 554 -18.78 20.21 32.17
C ASP A 554 -19.81 19.20 31.64
N LEU A 555 -19.67 17.94 32.06
CA LEU A 555 -20.54 16.84 31.64
C LEU A 555 -21.66 16.54 32.65
N LYS A 556 -21.78 17.30 33.74
CA LYS A 556 -22.77 17.04 34.81
C LYS A 556 -24.21 16.97 34.29
N GLU A 557 -24.57 17.76 33.28
CA GLU A 557 -25.90 17.72 32.65
C GLU A 557 -26.18 16.43 31.85
N TYR A 558 -25.14 15.65 31.53
CA TYR A 558 -25.22 14.48 30.63
C TYR A 558 -24.93 13.14 31.33
N THR A 559 -24.34 13.18 32.53
CA THR A 559 -24.13 12.00 33.37
C THR A 559 -25.35 11.65 34.24
N TYR A 560 -26.31 12.57 34.38
CA TYR A 560 -27.60 12.36 35.02
C TYR A 560 -28.69 12.32 33.93
N ILE A 561 -29.03 11.12 33.44
CA ILE A 561 -30.30 10.95 32.72
C ILE A 561 -31.38 10.84 33.80
N ASP A 562 -32.41 11.68 33.65
CA ASP A 562 -33.55 11.90 34.55
C ASP A 562 -33.83 10.76 35.53
N ARG A 563 -33.69 11.06 36.83
CA ARG A 563 -34.56 10.41 37.80
C ARG A 563 -35.98 10.76 37.36
N VAL A 564 -36.76 9.77 36.92
CA VAL A 564 -38.17 9.80 37.27
C VAL A 564 -38.14 9.81 38.79
N GLU A 565 -38.31 10.99 39.39
CA GLU A 565 -38.59 11.07 40.82
C GLU A 565 -39.73 10.10 41.05
N SER A 566 -39.46 9.05 41.82
CA SER A 566 -40.47 8.26 42.47
C SER A 566 -41.18 9.22 43.43
N GLY A 567 -42.10 10.02 42.88
CA GLY A 567 -43.10 10.73 43.65
C GLY A 567 -43.81 9.70 44.53
N PRO A 568 -44.21 10.09 45.74
CA PRO A 568 -44.72 9.15 46.72
C PRO A 568 -45.89 8.39 46.11
N ALA A 569 -45.88 7.07 46.27
CA ALA A 569 -47.01 6.22 45.94
C ALA A 569 -48.27 6.84 46.54
N PHE A 570 -49.21 7.22 45.69
CA PHE A 570 -50.53 7.66 46.12
C PHE A 570 -51.16 6.51 46.90
N ASP A 571 -51.25 6.72 48.21
CA ASP A 571 -51.87 5.82 49.18
C ASP A 571 -53.39 5.98 49.02
N ILE A 572 -54.07 4.95 48.50
CA ILE A 572 -55.53 4.85 48.52
C ILE A 572 -55.90 3.77 49.54
N ALA A 573 -55.84 4.16 50.81
CA ALA A 573 -56.79 3.76 51.84
C ALA A 573 -57.59 5.04 52.14
N GLY A 574 -58.85 5.18 51.72
CA GLY A 574 -59.99 4.41 52.21
C GLY A 574 -60.55 5.10 53.44
N GLU A 575 -61.67 5.83 53.32
CA GLU A 575 -62.77 5.86 54.29
C GLU A 575 -63.95 6.76 53.87
N ALA A 576 -65.14 6.23 54.15
CA ALA A 576 -66.51 6.79 54.18
C ALA A 576 -67.27 7.00 52.86
#